data_AF-A0A2M7QUC4-F1
#
_entry.id   AF-A0A2M7QUC4-F1
#
_cell.length_a   1.000
_cell.length_b   1.000
_cell.length_c   1.000
_cell.angle_alpha   90.00
_cell.angle_beta   90.00
_cell.angle_gamma   90.00
#
_symmetry.space_group_name_H-M   'P 1'
#
loop_
_entity.id
_entity.type
_entity.pdbx_description
1 polymer ?
#
loop_
_entity_poly.entity_id
_entity_poly.type
_entity_poly.pdbx_seq_one_letter_code
_entity_poly.pdbx_strand_id
1 'polypeptide(L)'
;MDSYSPQFLTKASTGSSKFDLFLKTHELKEVGSVLEKVILMPKGQRSAWVEENGELIREAVEVFVRDSNLTLEEVTMDTETMELSKELVVSLRDTMNIVQGILFDQPHMVS
;
A
#
# COMPACT_ATOMS: atom_id res chain seq x y z
N MET A 1 -10.46 -15.23 -28.40
CA MET A 1 -10.32 -13.95 -27.69
C MET A 1 -9.60 -14.27 -26.40
N ASP A 2 -8.29 -14.10 -26.41
CA ASP A 2 -7.43 -14.46 -25.29
C ASP A 2 -7.58 -13.42 -24.19
N SER A 3 -8.05 -13.89 -23.03
CA SER A 3 -8.13 -13.13 -21.79
C SER A 3 -6.72 -12.83 -21.31
N TYR A 4 -6.22 -11.62 -21.57
CA TYR A 4 -5.06 -11.08 -20.89
C TYR A 4 -5.43 -10.77 -19.43
N SER A 5 -5.39 -11.80 -18.59
CA SER A 5 -5.32 -11.61 -17.14
C SER A 5 -3.88 -11.26 -16.78
N PRO A 6 -3.59 -10.09 -16.17
CA PRO A 6 -2.25 -9.75 -15.74
C PRO A 6 -1.78 -10.75 -14.68
N GLN A 7 -0.84 -11.63 -15.03
CA GLN A 7 -0.28 -12.66 -14.15
C GLN A 7 0.68 -12.11 -13.07
N PHE A 8 0.68 -10.79 -12.84
CA PHE A 8 1.59 -10.17 -11.87
C PHE A 8 1.15 -10.34 -10.41
N LEU A 9 -0.05 -10.86 -10.13
CA LEU A 9 -0.59 -10.98 -8.77
C LEU A 9 -0.59 -12.40 -8.18
N THR A 10 -0.15 -13.41 -8.93
CA THR A 10 -0.05 -14.79 -8.41
C THR A 10 1.41 -15.18 -8.24
N LYS A 11 2.10 -14.53 -7.29
CA LYS A 11 3.34 -15.09 -6.76
C LYS A 11 2.96 -16.11 -5.70
N ALA A 12 3.26 -17.38 -5.97
CA ALA A 12 3.06 -18.47 -5.03
C ALA A 12 3.63 -18.09 -3.66
N SER A 13 2.82 -18.17 -2.60
CA SER A 13 3.26 -17.99 -1.21
C SER A 13 4.44 -18.92 -0.98
N THR A 14 5.61 -18.34 -0.77
CA THR A 14 6.85 -19.08 -0.57
C THR A 14 6.96 -19.56 0.87
N GLY A 15 5.97 -20.31 1.37
CA GLY A 15 6.03 -21.18 2.56
C GLY A 15 6.44 -20.55 3.91
N SER A 16 6.72 -19.25 3.99
CA SER A 16 7.08 -18.55 5.23
C SER A 16 6.36 -17.22 5.23
N SER A 17 5.31 -17.13 6.03
CA SER A 17 4.51 -15.91 6.20
C SER A 17 5.38 -14.70 6.61
N LYS A 18 6.56 -14.92 7.21
CA LYS A 18 7.54 -13.86 7.50
C LYS A 18 8.09 -13.20 6.24
N PHE A 19 8.42 -14.00 5.22
CA PHE A 19 8.89 -13.47 3.94
C PHE A 19 7.78 -12.71 3.22
N ASP A 20 6.55 -13.22 3.27
CA ASP A 20 5.39 -12.57 2.67
C ASP A 20 5.09 -11.22 3.37
N LEU A 21 5.16 -11.16 4.70
CA LEU A 21 5.04 -9.91 5.47
C LEU A 21 6.16 -8.91 5.14
N PHE A 22 7.41 -9.39 5.08
CA PHE A 22 8.56 -8.55 4.73
C PHE A 22 8.42 -7.95 3.33
N LEU A 23 8.08 -8.77 2.34
CA LEU A 23 7.94 -8.34 0.96
C LEU A 23 6.81 -7.31 0.82
N LYS A 24 5.64 -7.58 1.40
CA LYS A 24 4.51 -6.63 1.39
C LYS A 24 4.88 -5.31 2.06
N THR A 25 5.60 -5.36 3.18
CA THR A 25 6.07 -4.15 3.88
C THR A 25 7.03 -3.35 2.99
N HIS A 26 7.94 -4.02 2.29
CA HIS A 26 8.88 -3.36 1.39
C HIS A 26 8.17 -2.70 0.19
N GLU A 27 7.31 -3.44 -0.50
CA GLU A 27 6.53 -2.93 -1.64
C GLU A 27 5.72 -1.70 -1.25
N LEU A 28 5.11 -1.74 -0.06
CA LEU A 28 4.32 -0.63 0.46
C LEU A 28 5.17 0.61 0.76
N LYS A 29 6.37 0.44 1.30
CA LYS A 29 7.31 1.56 1.52
C LYS A 29 7.74 2.19 0.20
N GLU A 30 8.00 1.39 -0.82
CA GLU A 30 8.33 1.92 -2.16
C GLU A 30 7.19 2.73 -2.75
N VAL A 31 5.95 2.21 -2.65
CA VAL A 31 4.74 2.93 -3.06
C VAL A 31 4.61 4.24 -2.27
N GLY A 32 4.77 4.18 -0.95
CA GLY A 32 4.77 5.34 -0.06
C GLY A 32 5.76 6.42 -0.52
N SER A 33 7.01 6.04 -0.79
CA SER A 33 8.06 6.98 -1.26
C SER A 33 7.75 7.61 -2.63
N VAL A 34 7.00 6.93 -3.50
CA VAL A 34 6.52 7.54 -4.75
C VAL A 34 5.41 8.54 -4.47
N LEU A 35 4.44 8.17 -3.63
CA LEU A 35 3.31 9.04 -3.26
C LEU A 35 3.75 10.28 -2.47
N GLU A 36 4.80 10.18 -1.65
CA GLU A 36 5.43 11.33 -0.99
C GLU A 36 5.90 12.39 -2.00
N LYS A 37 6.37 11.98 -3.18
CA LYS A 37 6.76 12.93 -4.22
C LYS A 37 5.54 13.61 -4.82
N VAL A 38 4.43 12.88 -4.96
CA VAL A 38 3.16 13.39 -5.50
C VAL A 38 2.53 14.41 -4.56
N ILE A 39 2.48 14.15 -3.25
CA ILE A 39 1.89 15.09 -2.29
C ILE A 39 2.67 16.42 -2.22
N LEU A 40 3.98 16.39 -2.45
CA LEU A 40 4.84 17.58 -2.51
C LEU A 40 4.74 18.36 -3.82
N MET A 41 4.04 17.86 -4.84
CA MET A 41 3.86 18.59 -6.11
C MET A 41 3.04 19.87 -5.91
N PRO A 42 3.22 20.90 -6.77
CA PRO A 42 2.34 22.05 -6.81
C PRO A 42 0.88 21.62 -7.01
N LYS A 43 -0.06 22.31 -6.34
CA LYS A 43 -1.48 21.93 -6.32
C LYS A 43 -2.06 21.64 -7.71
N GLY A 44 -1.77 22.47 -8.71
CA GLY A 44 -2.24 22.25 -10.08
C GLY A 44 -1.72 20.95 -10.72
N GLN A 45 -0.46 20.59 -10.49
CA GLN A 45 0.11 19.33 -10.99
C GLN A 45 -0.44 18.13 -10.22
N ARG A 46 -0.59 18.25 -8.89
CA ARG A 46 -1.22 17.23 -8.06
C ARG A 46 -2.67 16.97 -8.48
N SER A 47 -3.45 18.01 -8.77
CA SER A 47 -4.82 17.87 -9.26
C SER A 47 -4.90 17.13 -10.59
N ALA A 48 -4.04 17.48 -11.56
CA ALA A 48 -3.98 16.76 -12.84
C ALA A 48 -3.59 15.28 -12.64
N TRP A 49 -2.62 15.01 -11.77
CA TRP A 49 -2.21 13.65 -11.46
C TRP A 49 -3.35 12.84 -10.82
N VAL A 50 -4.12 13.45 -9.90
CA VAL A 50 -5.28 12.82 -9.25
C VAL A 50 -6.39 12.53 -10.26
N GLU A 51 -6.64 13.42 -11.22
CA GLU A 51 -7.62 13.19 -12.28
C GLU A 51 -7.25 11.97 -13.13
N GLU A 52 -5.97 11.81 -13.44
CA GLU A 52 -5.47 10.71 -14.27
C GLU A 52 -5.32 9.37 -13.51
N ASN A 53 -4.95 9.42 -12.22
CA ASN A 53 -4.48 8.23 -11.48
C ASN A 53 -5.24 7.97 -10.16
N GLY A 54 -6.14 8.86 -9.75
CA GLY A 54 -6.75 8.85 -8.42
C GLY A 54 -7.59 7.61 -8.14
N GLU A 55 -8.41 7.18 -9.10
CA GLU A 55 -9.21 5.95 -8.98
C GLU A 55 -8.32 4.71 -8.93
N LEU A 56 -7.28 4.64 -9.79
CA LEU A 56 -6.31 3.54 -9.79
C LEU A 56 -5.65 3.38 -8.42
N ILE A 57 -5.21 4.48 -7.81
CA ILE A 57 -4.57 4.44 -6.48
C ILE A 57 -5.56 4.08 -5.40
N ARG A 58 -6.81 4.55 -5.47
CA ARG A 58 -7.85 4.15 -4.53
C ARG A 58 -8.07 2.63 -4.58
N GLU A 59 -8.28 2.09 -5.77
CA GLU A 59 -8.48 0.65 -5.97
C GLU A 59 -7.27 -0.17 -5.50
N ALA A 60 -6.05 0.27 -5.85
CA ALA A 60 -4.82 -0.39 -5.45
C ALA A 60 -4.67 -0.46 -3.92
N VAL A 61 -4.97 0.65 -3.22
CA VAL A 61 -4.91 0.70 -1.76
C VAL A 61 -5.97 -0.20 -1.13
N GLU A 62 -7.20 -0.21 -1.66
CA GLU A 62 -8.26 -1.09 -1.16
C GLU A 62 -7.92 -2.58 -1.32
N VAL A 63 -7.36 -2.96 -2.48
CA VAL A 63 -6.86 -4.32 -2.73
C VAL A 63 -5.72 -4.64 -1.75
N PHE A 64 -4.75 -3.75 -1.62
CA PHE A 64 -3.60 -3.98 -0.76
C PHE A 64 -3.97 -4.13 0.73
N VAL A 65 -4.92 -3.33 1.23
CA VAL A 65 -5.45 -3.43 2.59
C VAL A 65 -6.13 -4.78 2.80
N ARG A 66 -6.99 -5.20 1.87
CA ARG A 66 -7.66 -6.50 1.92
C ARG A 66 -6.65 -7.66 1.93
N ASP A 67 -5.65 -7.63 1.05
CA ASP A 67 -4.63 -8.68 0.97
C ASP A 67 -3.75 -8.71 2.22
N SER A 68 -3.47 -7.55 2.81
CA SER A 68 -2.71 -7.45 4.06
C SER A 68 -3.50 -8.04 5.23
N ASN A 69 -4.81 -7.79 5.31
CA ASN A 69 -5.67 -8.40 6.34
C ASN A 69 -5.70 -9.92 6.21
N LEU A 70 -5.86 -10.46 5.00
CA LEU A 70 -5.80 -11.90 4.77
C LEU A 70 -4.45 -12.48 5.21
N THR A 71 -3.36 -11.80 4.86
CA THR A 71 -2.02 -12.23 5.28
C THR A 71 -1.92 -12.26 6.81
N LEU A 72 -2.36 -11.19 7.48
CA LEU A 72 -2.32 -11.06 8.94
C LEU A 72 -3.19 -12.10 9.67
N GLU A 73 -4.32 -12.50 9.10
CA GLU A 73 -5.19 -13.55 9.64
C GLU A 73 -4.56 -14.94 9.58
N GLU A 74 -3.75 -15.22 8.55
CA GLU A 74 -3.13 -16.53 8.32
C GLU A 74 -1.84 -16.75 9.12
N VAL A 75 -1.32 -15.72 9.81
CA VAL A 75 0.00 -15.82 10.43
C VAL A 75 0.03 -16.43 11.82
N THR A 76 0.93 -17.40 12.01
CA THR A 76 1.30 -17.89 13.34
C THR A 76 2.08 -16.82 14.11
N MET A 77 1.57 -16.43 15.29
CA MET A 77 2.15 -15.36 16.09
C MET A 77 3.37 -15.84 16.90
N ASP A 78 4.54 -15.83 16.27
CA ASP A 78 5.82 -15.74 16.98
C ASP A 78 6.29 -14.27 17.08
N THR A 79 7.26 -13.99 17.94
CA THR A 79 7.71 -12.62 18.24
C THR A 79 8.18 -11.87 17.00
N GLU A 80 8.93 -12.53 16.11
CA GLU A 80 9.45 -11.91 14.89
C GLU A 80 8.33 -11.59 13.91
N THR A 81 7.38 -12.52 13.76
CA THR A 81 6.21 -12.35 12.91
C THR A 81 5.30 -11.23 13.42
N MET A 82 5.17 -11.10 14.74
CA MET A 82 4.39 -10.02 15.36
C MET A 82 5.01 -8.64 15.08
N GLU A 83 6.34 -8.52 15.14
CA GLU A 83 7.03 -7.28 14.79
C GLU A 83 6.87 -6.94 13.29
N LEU A 84 7.04 -7.92 12.39
CA LEU A 84 6.81 -7.72 10.96
C LEU A 84 5.35 -7.32 10.64
N SER A 85 4.40 -7.94 11.34
CA SER A 85 2.97 -7.61 11.23
C SER A 85 2.69 -6.17 11.67
N LYS A 86 3.29 -5.75 12.78
CA LYS A 86 3.18 -4.38 13.29
C LYS A 86 3.80 -3.37 12.31
N GLU A 87 4.96 -3.71 11.74
CA GLU A 87 5.62 -2.86 10.74
C GLU A 87 4.78 -2.68 9.47
N LEU A 88 4.16 -3.76 8.99
CA LEU A 88 3.22 -3.72 7.89
C LEU A 88 2.03 -2.79 8.20
N VAL A 89 1.42 -2.92 9.37
CA VAL A 89 0.28 -2.08 9.81
C VAL A 89 0.65 -0.61 9.91
N VAL A 90 1.84 -0.29 10.44
CA VAL A 90 2.32 1.10 10.51
C VAL A 90 2.52 1.66 9.09
N SER A 91 3.19 0.90 8.22
CA SER A 91 3.46 1.30 6.84
C SER A 91 2.15 1.49 6.04
N LEU A 92 1.14 0.67 6.31
CA LEU A 92 -0.23 0.79 5.77
C LEU A 92 -0.87 2.11 6.17
N ARG A 93 -0.89 2.40 7.47
CA ARG A 93 -1.47 3.65 7.98
C ARG A 93 -0.80 4.86 7.36
N ASP A 94 0.54 4.88 7.32
CA ASP A 94 1.29 6.03 6.84
C ASP A 94 1.07 6.25 5.33
N THR A 95 1.02 5.16 4.54
CA THR A 95 0.70 5.22 3.10
C THR A 95 -0.74 5.71 2.88
N MET A 96 -1.72 5.21 3.63
CA MET A 96 -3.12 5.66 3.54
C MET A 96 -3.25 7.16 3.85
N ASN A 97 -2.52 7.66 4.85
CA ASN A 97 -2.53 9.09 5.18
C ASN A 97 -2.00 9.94 4.01
N ILE A 98 -0.95 9.48 3.32
CA ILE A 98 -0.42 10.17 2.14
C ILE A 98 -1.46 10.16 1.01
N VAL A 99 -2.08 9.01 0.74
CA VAL A 99 -3.13 8.88 -0.28
C VAL A 99 -4.30 9.81 0.02
N GLN A 100 -4.76 9.87 1.26
CA GLN A 100 -5.82 10.78 1.67
C GLN A 100 -5.41 12.25 1.48
N GLY A 101 -4.18 12.60 1.82
CA GLY A 101 -3.64 13.94 1.58
C GLY A 101 -3.59 14.30 0.09
N ILE A 102 -3.29 13.34 -0.78
CA ILE A 102 -3.30 13.52 -2.24
C ILE A 102 -4.72 13.70 -2.77
N LEU A 103 -5.64 12.79 -2.41
CA LEU A 103 -6.99 12.71 -2.99
C LEU A 103 -7.94 13.79 -2.46
N PHE A 104 -7.79 14.18 -1.20
CA PHE A 104 -8.75 15.07 -0.53
C PHE A 104 -8.14 16.44 -0.17
N ASP A 105 -6.91 16.71 -0.61
CA ASP A 105 -6.17 17.95 -0.32
C ASP A 105 -6.17 18.30 1.18
N GLN A 106 -6.17 17.26 2.03
CA GLN A 106 -6.17 17.45 3.49
C GLN A 106 -4.75 17.85 3.90
N PRO A 107 -4.56 19.05 4.48
CA PRO A 107 -3.28 19.40 5.06
C PRO A 107 -2.99 18.40 6.19
N HIS A 108 -1.79 17.84 6.22
CA HIS A 108 -1.32 17.01 7.32
C HIS A 108 -1.54 17.76 8.65
N MET A 109 -2.63 17.46 9.35
CA MET A 109 -2.82 17.88 10.73
C MET A 109 -2.09 16.86 11.59
N VAL A 110 -0.78 17.08 11.72
CA VAL A 110 -0.01 16.52 12.83
C VAL A 110 -0.34 17.42 14.03
N SER A 111 -1.12 16.90 14.98
CA SER A 111 -1.20 17.46 16.34
C SER A 111 -0.07 16.93 17.20
#